data_AF-A0A3D1ATF4-F1
#
_entry.id   AF-A0A3D1ATF4-F1
#
_cell.length_a   1.000
_cell.length_b   1.000
_cell.length_c   1.000
_cell.angle_alpha   90.00
_cell.angle_beta   90.00
_cell.angle_gamma   90.00
#
_symmetry.space_group_name_H-M   'P 1'
#
loop_
_entity.id
_entity.type
_entity.pdbx_description
1 polymer ?
#
loop_
_entity_poly.entity_id
_entity_poly.type
_entity_poly.pdbx_seq_one_letter_code
_entity_poly.pdbx_strand_id
1 'polypeptide(L)'
;FSSTVGIIHDGDGQLRPLKPEEQQVYLQLKTSGKSSYARLNFFQDNIAYGRENKWKCRAGARYLYICEDGLVHYCSQQRGYPAIPLADYTVEHIRREFITEKGCAPRCTIACVHYTSYMDFWRSPQTIPSPQRAAASELVQLQTR
;
A
#
# COMPACT_ATOMS: atom_id res chain seq x y z
N PHE A 1 24.26 11.46 -5.63
CA PHE A 1 23.38 10.77 -4.68
C PHE A 1 22.10 10.33 -5.40
N SER A 2 21.45 9.26 -4.95
CA SER A 2 20.09 8.87 -5.36
C SER A 2 19.20 9.03 -4.14
N SER A 3 18.11 9.78 -4.27
CA SER A 3 17.11 9.98 -3.23
C SER A 3 15.78 9.37 -3.67
N THR A 4 15.14 8.65 -2.76
CA THR A 4 13.77 8.16 -2.93
C THR A 4 12.87 8.93 -1.98
N VAL A 5 11.79 9.49 -2.50
CA VAL A 5 10.79 10.21 -1.72
C VAL A 5 9.55 9.32 -1.62
N GLY A 6 9.08 9.11 -0.39
CA GLY A 6 7.83 8.40 -0.10
C GLY A 6 6.82 9.33 0.54
N ILE A 7 5.53 9.10 0.29
CA ILE A 7 4.44 9.82 0.93
C ILE A 7 3.90 8.93 2.05
N ILE A 8 3.86 9.45 3.28
CA ILE A 8 3.44 8.70 4.47
C ILE A 8 1.92 8.78 4.61
N HIS A 9 1.31 7.69 5.05
CA HIS A 9 -0.13 7.56 5.33
C HIS A 9 -0.41 7.77 6.83
N ASP A 10 -1.67 8.00 7.18
CA ASP A 10 -2.15 7.97 8.57
C ASP A 10 -2.33 6.53 9.11
N GLY A 11 -2.82 6.38 10.34
CA GLY A 11 -3.00 5.09 11.01
C GLY A 11 -3.96 4.11 10.34
N ASP A 12 -4.84 4.61 9.47
CA ASP A 12 -5.79 3.79 8.70
C ASP A 12 -5.23 3.41 7.32
N GLY A 13 -3.97 3.76 7.06
CA GLY A 13 -3.34 3.52 5.77
C GLY A 13 -3.90 4.41 4.66
N GLN A 14 -4.59 5.50 5.02
CA GLN A 14 -5.08 6.50 4.08
C GLN A 14 -4.13 7.68 4.01
N LEU A 15 -4.15 8.37 2.88
CA LEU A 15 -3.42 9.62 2.72
C LEU A 15 -4.36 10.80 2.91
N ARG A 16 -3.98 11.74 3.77
CA ARG A 16 -4.51 13.11 3.73
C ARG A 16 -3.88 13.83 2.53
N PRO A 17 -4.67 14.45 1.62
CA PRO A 17 -4.13 15.17 0.48
C PRO A 17 -3.06 16.18 0.91
N LEU A 18 -1.92 16.19 0.21
CA LEU A 18 -0.85 17.14 0.46
C LEU A 18 -1.33 18.56 0.18
N LYS A 19 -0.98 19.50 1.06
CA LYS A 19 -1.16 20.93 0.85
C LYS A 19 -0.33 21.40 -0.34
N PRO A 20 -0.68 22.54 -0.98
CA PRO A 20 0.05 23.06 -2.12
C PRO A 20 1.57 23.21 -1.88
N GLU A 21 1.96 23.66 -0.68
CA GLU A 21 3.37 23.79 -0.29
C GLU A 21 4.08 22.42 -0.21
N GLU A 22 3.43 21.41 0.37
CA GLU A 22 3.94 20.05 0.50
C GLU A 22 4.09 19.38 -0.89
N GLN A 23 3.16 19.64 -1.80
CA GLN A 23 3.25 19.20 -3.19
C GLN A 23 4.47 19.80 -3.90
N GLN A 24 4.75 21.09 -3.70
CA GLN A 24 5.92 21.75 -4.29
C GLN A 24 7.23 21.15 -3.78
N VAL A 25 7.35 20.93 -2.47
CA VAL A 25 8.52 20.28 -1.86
C VAL A 25 8.71 18.86 -2.41
N TYR A 26 7.63 18.08 -2.51
CA TYR A 26 7.68 16.74 -3.10
C TYR A 26 8.21 16.76 -4.54
N LEU A 27 7.72 17.68 -5.38
CA LEU A 27 8.17 17.81 -6.76
C LEU A 27 9.64 18.22 -6.86
N GLN A 28 10.10 19.17 -6.04
CA GLN A 28 11.49 19.61 -6.00
C GLN A 28 12.45 18.47 -5.57
N LEU A 29 12.08 17.69 -4.57
CA LEU A 29 12.89 16.56 -4.12
C LEU A 29 12.92 15.42 -5.15
N LYS A 30 11.80 15.17 -5.83
CA LYS A 30 11.69 14.18 -6.90
C LYS A 30 12.61 14.51 -8.08
N THR A 31 12.70 15.79 -8.49
CA THR A 31 13.56 16.21 -9.60
C THR A 31 15.04 16.27 -9.25
N SER A 32 15.38 16.36 -7.96
CA SER A 32 16.76 16.45 -7.47
C SER A 32 17.53 15.11 -7.47
N GLY A 33 16.83 13.98 -7.58
CA GLY A 33 17.44 12.64 -7.56
C GLY A 33 17.78 12.08 -8.94
N LYS A 34 18.84 11.24 -9.04
CA LYS A 34 19.17 10.51 -10.28
C LYS A 34 18.05 9.50 -10.65
N SER A 35 17.60 9.52 -11.91
CA SER A 35 16.52 8.70 -12.51
C SER A 35 16.89 7.20 -12.70
N SER A 36 17.45 6.54 -11.68
CA SER A 36 18.06 5.19 -11.85
C SER A 36 17.18 4.00 -11.44
N TYR A 37 16.05 4.21 -10.77
CA TYR A 37 15.11 3.12 -10.51
C TYR A 37 13.98 3.16 -11.53
N ALA A 38 13.55 1.97 -11.99
CA ALA A 38 12.47 1.80 -12.96
C ALA A 38 11.34 2.78 -12.64
N ARG A 39 10.91 3.57 -13.64
CA ARG A 39 10.00 4.72 -13.52
C ARG A 39 8.57 4.35 -13.10
N LEU A 40 8.39 3.33 -12.27
CA LEU A 40 7.12 2.80 -11.76
C LEU A 40 6.49 3.70 -10.69
N ASN A 41 6.97 4.93 -10.54
CA ASN A 41 6.54 5.90 -9.53
C ASN A 41 5.29 6.69 -9.92
N PHE A 42 4.63 6.35 -11.03
CA PHE A 42 3.45 7.06 -11.52
C PHE A 42 2.31 7.14 -10.50
N PHE A 43 2.17 6.12 -9.64
CA PHE A 43 1.15 6.15 -8.61
C PHE A 43 1.40 7.24 -7.57
N GLN A 44 2.67 7.52 -7.25
CA GLN A 44 3.05 8.51 -6.22
C GLN A 44 2.64 9.93 -6.62
N ASP A 45 2.60 10.24 -7.92
CA ASP A 45 2.14 11.54 -8.40
C ASP A 45 0.64 11.72 -8.19
N ASN A 46 -0.17 10.72 -8.55
CA ASN A 46 -1.60 10.74 -8.27
C ASN A 46 -1.85 10.91 -6.77
N ILE A 47 -1.13 10.14 -5.95
CA ILE A 47 -1.19 10.23 -4.50
C ILE A 47 -0.82 11.65 -4.00
N ALA A 48 0.25 12.27 -4.51
CA ALA A 48 0.64 13.63 -4.14
C ALA A 48 -0.46 14.67 -4.44
N TYR A 49 -1.20 14.49 -5.55
CA TYR A 49 -2.32 15.34 -5.93
C TYR A 49 -3.66 14.94 -5.29
N GLY A 50 -3.67 13.97 -4.38
CA GLY A 50 -4.91 13.45 -3.76
C GLY A 50 -5.82 12.71 -4.73
N ARG A 51 -5.30 12.25 -5.88
CA ARG A 51 -6.03 11.51 -6.90
C ARG A 51 -5.95 10.02 -6.66
N GLU A 52 -7.03 9.33 -6.98
CA GLU A 52 -7.09 7.88 -6.90
C GLU A 52 -6.29 7.20 -8.02
N ASN A 53 -5.68 6.06 -7.69
CA ASN A 53 -5.04 5.18 -8.64
C ASN A 53 -5.97 4.03 -9.03
N LYS A 54 -6.07 3.75 -10.33
CA LYS A 54 -6.81 2.60 -10.85
C LYS A 54 -5.85 1.45 -11.13
N TRP A 55 -5.70 0.55 -10.15
CA TRP A 55 -4.74 -0.56 -10.20
C TRP A 55 -5.26 -1.75 -9.37
N LYS A 56 -4.62 -2.91 -9.53
CA LYS A 56 -5.04 -4.16 -8.88
C LYS A 56 -4.08 -4.51 -7.74
N CYS A 57 -4.48 -4.26 -6.50
CA CYS A 57 -3.66 -4.56 -5.32
C CYS A 57 -3.62 -6.08 -5.03
N ARG A 58 -2.45 -6.71 -5.14
CA ARG A 58 -2.27 -8.16 -4.92
C ARG A 58 -1.66 -8.50 -3.56
N ALA A 59 -1.84 -7.62 -2.58
CA ALA A 59 -1.64 -7.94 -1.17
C ALA A 59 -2.41 -9.21 -0.79
N GLY A 60 -1.75 -10.10 -0.04
CA GLY A 60 -2.26 -11.43 0.30
C GLY A 60 -2.03 -12.50 -0.79
N ALA A 61 -1.55 -12.14 -1.98
CA ALA A 61 -1.32 -13.10 -3.07
C ALA A 61 0.09 -13.03 -3.68
N ARG A 62 0.51 -11.85 -4.16
CA ARG A 62 1.86 -11.61 -4.72
C ARG A 62 2.79 -10.92 -3.72
N TYR A 63 2.21 -10.34 -2.69
CA TYR A 63 2.89 -9.64 -1.62
C TYR A 63 2.28 -10.11 -0.30
N LEU A 64 3.10 -10.68 0.57
CA LEU A 64 2.72 -11.07 1.93
C LEU A 64 3.50 -10.21 2.91
N TYR A 65 2.79 -9.71 3.93
CA TYR A 65 3.40 -9.08 5.08
C TYR A 65 3.18 -9.98 6.29
N ILE A 66 4.25 -10.32 6.99
CA ILE A 66 4.22 -11.21 8.16
C ILE A 66 4.66 -10.39 9.37
N CYS A 67 3.84 -10.37 10.43
CA CYS A 67 4.17 -9.67 11.66
C CYS A 67 5.08 -10.52 12.58
N GLU A 68 5.48 -9.92 13.69
CA GLU A 68 6.28 -10.50 14.77
C GLU A 68 5.68 -11.80 15.35
N ASP A 69 4.36 -11.95 15.32
CA ASP A 69 3.63 -13.13 15.80
C ASP A 69 3.51 -14.24 14.72
N GLY A 70 4.11 -14.05 13.54
CA GLY A 70 4.03 -15.00 12.43
C GLY A 70 2.69 -15.00 11.68
N LEU A 71 1.87 -13.95 11.84
CA LEU A 71 0.58 -13.82 11.16
C LEU A 71 0.73 -13.08 9.82
N VAL A 72 0.05 -13.59 8.80
CA VAL A 72 -0.04 -13.00 7.47
C VAL A 72 -1.11 -11.91 7.44
N HIS A 73 -0.70 -10.72 7.01
CA HIS A 73 -1.56 -9.58 6.74
C HIS A 73 -1.42 -9.13 5.28
N TYR A 74 -2.33 -8.26 4.83
CA TYR A 74 -2.22 -7.65 3.51
C TYR A 74 -0.94 -6.82 3.33
N CYS A 75 -0.66 -5.92 4.28
CA CYS A 75 0.55 -5.11 4.32
C CYS A 75 0.74 -4.50 5.70
N SER A 76 1.82 -3.73 5.92
CA SER A 76 2.06 -3.05 7.20
C SER A 76 0.96 -2.07 7.61
N GLN A 77 0.15 -1.60 6.66
CA GLN A 77 -0.95 -0.64 6.84
C GLN A 77 -2.26 -1.34 7.15
N GLN A 78 -2.41 -2.56 6.65
CA GLN A 78 -3.60 -3.39 6.80
C GLN A 78 -3.25 -4.61 7.65
N ARG A 79 -2.69 -4.36 8.84
CA ARG A 79 -2.54 -5.37 9.89
C ARG A 79 -3.92 -5.75 10.44
N GLY A 80 -4.03 -6.96 10.99
CA GLY A 80 -5.26 -7.48 11.57
C GLY A 80 -6.16 -8.26 10.60
N TYR A 81 -5.88 -8.24 9.29
CA TYR A 81 -6.56 -9.08 8.31
C TYR A 81 -5.60 -9.54 7.20
N PRO A 82 -5.66 -10.81 6.74
CA PRO A 82 -6.49 -11.89 7.26
C PRO A 82 -6.03 -12.45 8.62
N ALA A 83 -4.81 -12.10 9.07
CA ALA A 83 -4.23 -12.52 10.36
C ALA A 83 -4.17 -14.05 10.53
N ILE A 84 -3.89 -14.75 9.44
CA ILE A 84 -3.75 -16.21 9.42
C ILE A 84 -2.27 -16.55 9.69
N PRO A 85 -1.95 -17.51 10.58
CA PRO A 85 -0.58 -17.97 10.76
C PRO A 85 0.07 -18.36 9.44
N LEU A 86 1.34 -18.00 9.22
CA LEU A 86 2.04 -18.32 7.98
C LEU A 86 2.01 -19.82 7.66
N ALA A 87 2.10 -20.68 8.68
CA ALA A 87 2.02 -22.13 8.53
C ALA A 87 0.67 -22.62 7.95
N ASP A 88 -0.40 -21.86 8.18
CA ASP A 88 -1.77 -22.19 7.75
C ASP A 88 -2.20 -21.41 6.50
N TYR A 89 -1.31 -20.57 5.94
CA TYR A 89 -1.62 -19.73 4.79
C TYR A 89 -1.55 -20.50 3.48
N THR A 90 -2.66 -21.18 3.14
CA THR A 90 -2.75 -22.04 1.96
C THR A 90 -2.84 -21.32 0.61
N VAL A 91 -2.73 -22.10 -0.47
CA VAL A 91 -2.90 -21.62 -1.86
C VAL A 91 -4.32 -21.11 -2.12
N GLU A 92 -5.32 -21.64 -1.42
CA GLU A 92 -6.72 -21.18 -1.51
C GLU A 92 -6.83 -19.74 -1.01
N HIS A 93 -6.13 -19.39 0.07
CA HIS A 93 -6.04 -18.00 0.53
C HIS A 93 -5.37 -17.12 -0.53
N ILE A 94 -4.24 -17.54 -1.11
CA ILE A 94 -3.57 -16.81 -2.20
C ILE A 94 -4.51 -16.56 -3.38
N ARG A 95 -5.26 -17.58 -3.82
CA ARG A 95 -6.21 -17.48 -4.94
C ARG A 95 -7.36 -16.53 -4.63
N ARG A 96 -7.93 -16.61 -3.43
CA ARG A 96 -8.97 -15.69 -2.95
C ARG A 96 -8.46 -14.25 -2.93
N GLU A 97 -7.30 -14.03 -2.31
CA GLU A 97 -6.74 -12.68 -2.17
C GLU A 97 -6.26 -12.11 -3.50
N PHE A 98 -5.93 -12.96 -4.48
CA PHE A 98 -5.63 -12.50 -5.83
C PHE A 98 -6.83 -11.76 -6.43
N ILE A 99 -8.03 -12.35 -6.39
CA ILE A 99 -9.25 -11.77 -6.97
C ILE A 99 -9.96 -10.76 -6.04
N THR A 100 -9.47 -10.56 -4.82
CA THR A 100 -10.07 -9.62 -3.87
C THR A 100 -9.63 -8.18 -4.14
N GLU A 101 -10.58 -7.27 -4.36
CA GLU A 101 -10.39 -5.83 -4.51
C GLU A 101 -10.28 -5.18 -3.13
N LYS A 102 -9.14 -4.53 -2.86
CA LYS A 102 -8.88 -3.93 -1.55
C LYS A 102 -9.46 -2.52 -1.55
N GLY A 103 -10.36 -2.22 -0.61
CA GLY A 103 -10.97 -0.90 -0.49
C GLY A 103 -9.96 0.25 -0.31
N CYS A 104 -8.78 -0.03 0.27
CA CYS A 104 -7.71 0.95 0.42
C CYS A 104 -6.83 1.16 -0.83
N ALA A 105 -6.98 0.31 -1.87
CA ALA A 105 -6.11 0.35 -3.05
C ALA A 105 -6.09 1.72 -3.76
N PRO A 106 -7.22 2.42 -3.97
CA PRO A 106 -7.22 3.67 -4.73
C PRO A 106 -6.28 4.76 -4.18
N ARG A 107 -6.09 4.82 -2.85
CA ARG A 107 -5.24 5.81 -2.18
C ARG A 107 -4.00 5.22 -1.50
N CYS A 108 -3.62 4.00 -1.87
CA CYS A 108 -2.50 3.29 -1.28
C CYS A 108 -1.16 3.99 -1.57
N THR A 109 -0.38 4.26 -0.53
CA THR A 109 0.97 4.89 -0.61
C THR A 109 2.11 3.87 -0.66
N ILE A 110 1.81 2.58 -0.63
CA ILE A 110 2.79 1.53 -0.32
C ILE A 110 3.48 1.02 -1.58
N ALA A 111 4.68 1.56 -1.80
CA ALA A 111 5.48 1.26 -2.98
C ALA A 111 5.73 -0.25 -3.17
N CYS A 112 6.01 -1.00 -2.11
CA CYS A 112 6.32 -2.42 -2.19
C CYS A 112 5.20 -3.25 -2.85
N VAL A 113 3.94 -3.00 -2.47
CA VAL A 113 2.80 -3.73 -3.07
C VAL A 113 2.44 -3.19 -4.45
N HIS A 114 2.61 -1.88 -4.69
CA HIS A 114 2.47 -1.30 -6.02
C HIS A 114 3.43 -1.94 -7.01
N TYR A 115 4.72 -2.04 -6.68
CA TYR A 115 5.72 -2.59 -7.59
C TYR A 115 5.55 -4.09 -7.83
N THR A 116 5.25 -4.87 -6.79
CA THR A 116 5.02 -6.32 -6.93
C THR A 116 3.73 -6.64 -7.67
N SER A 117 2.72 -5.77 -7.59
CA SER A 117 1.46 -5.93 -8.31
C SER A 117 1.42 -5.22 -9.66
N TYR A 118 2.43 -4.39 -9.98
CA TYR A 118 2.39 -3.47 -11.12
C TYR A 118 2.07 -4.22 -12.41
N MET A 119 2.79 -5.31 -12.66
CA MET A 119 2.62 -6.12 -13.86
C MET A 119 1.34 -6.96 -13.86
N ASP A 120 0.48 -6.92 -12.84
CA ASP A 120 -0.78 -7.68 -12.84
C ASP A 120 -1.94 -6.92 -13.50
N PHE A 121 -1.69 -5.75 -14.12
CA PHE A 121 -2.70 -5.00 -14.89
C PHE A 121 -3.33 -5.85 -16.01
N TRP A 122 -2.54 -6.67 -16.72
CA TRP A 122 -2.98 -7.59 -17.78
C TRP A 122 -3.56 -8.93 -17.27
N ARG A 123 -3.44 -9.23 -15.98
CA ARG A 123 -3.99 -10.47 -15.40
C ARG A 123 -5.47 -10.30 -15.02
N SER A 124 -6.10 -11.39 -14.60
CA SER A 124 -7.53 -11.47 -14.24
C SER A 124 -7.99 -10.32 -13.34
N PRO A 125 -9.24 -9.86 -13.51
CA PRO A 125 -9.81 -8.79 -12.69
C PRO A 125 -9.91 -9.18 -11.21
N GLN A 126 -10.14 -8.19 -10.37
CA GLN A 126 -10.60 -8.39 -9.00
C GLN A 126 -12.13 -8.34 -9.01
N THR A 127 -12.78 -9.32 -8.41
CA THR A 127 -14.22 -9.59 -8.57
C THR A 127 -14.97 -9.67 -7.25
N ILE A 128 -14.26 -9.72 -6.12
CA ILE A 128 -14.88 -9.74 -4.78
C ILE A 128 -14.32 -8.58 -3.94
N PRO A 129 -15.16 -7.89 -3.15
CA PRO A 129 -14.67 -6.83 -2.27
C PRO A 129 -13.93 -7.41 -1.07
N SER A 130 -12.87 -6.73 -0.62
CA SER A 130 -12.24 -7.03 0.67
C SER A 130 -13.21 -6.75 1.81
N PRO A 131 -13.16 -7.50 2.93
CA PRO A 131 -13.93 -7.15 4.12
C PRO A 131 -13.65 -5.71 4.55
N GLN A 132 -14.70 -4.98 4.95
CA GLN A 132 -14.50 -3.67 5.55
C GLN A 132 -13.74 -3.84 6.87
N ARG A 133 -12.64 -3.11 7.00
CA ARG A 133 -11.93 -2.98 8.27
C ARG A 133 -12.84 -2.21 9.25
N ALA A 134 -13.01 -2.74 10.46
CA ALA A 134 -13.51 -1.94 11.57
C ALA A 134 -12.50 -0.82 11.83
N ALA A 135 -12.95 0.43 11.91
CA ALA A 135 -12.09 1.58 12.16
C ALA A 135 -11.16 1.29 13.35
N ALA A 136 -9.86 1.47 13.16
CA ALA A 136 -8.92 1.32 14.27
C ALA A 136 -9.11 2.49 15.24
N SER A 137 -9.15 2.20 16.54
CA SER A 137 -9.11 3.22 17.59
C SER A 137 -7.90 4.12 17.42
N GLU A 138 -8.07 5.42 17.71
CA GLU A 138 -7.03 6.45 17.64
C GLU A 138 -5.66 5.95 18.14
N LEU A 139 -4.63 6.16 17.32
CA LEU A 139 -3.25 5.87 17.68
C LEU A 139 -2.87 6.64 18.96
N VAL A 140 -2.60 5.93 20.05
CA VAL A 140 -2.04 6.53 21.27
C VAL A 140 -0.56 6.87 20.99
N GLN A 141 -0.21 8.15 21.07
CA GLN A 141 1.17 8.61 21.06
C GLN A 141 1.93 7.95 22.22
N LEU A 142 2.90 7.10 21.92
CA LEU A 142 3.86 6.61 22.91
C LEU A 142 4.67 7.81 23.39
N GLN A 143 4.39 8.28 24.62
CA GLN A 143 5.19 9.31 25.26
C GLN A 143 6.64 8.83 25.35
N THR A 144 7.52 9.50 24.61
CA THR A 144 8.97 9.27 24.73
C THR A 144 9.41 9.88 26.05
N ARG A 145 9.88 9.05 26.98
CA ARG A 145 10.51 9.48 28.24
C ARG A 145 11.89 10.07 27.98
#